data_AF-A0A0S6VRQ8-F1
#
_entry.id   AF-A0A0S6VRQ8-F1
#
_cell.length_a   1.000
_cell.length_b   1.000
_cell.length_c   1.000
_cell.angle_alpha   90.00
_cell.angle_beta   90.00
_cell.angle_gamma   90.00
#
_symmetry.space_group_name_H-M   'P 1'
#
loop_
_entity.id
_entity.type
_entity.pdbx_description
1 polymer ?
#
loop_
_entity_poly.entity_id
_entity_poly.type
_entity_poly.pdbx_seq_one_letter_code
_entity_poly.pdbx_strand_id
1 'polypeptide(L)'
;MGVEIRTFTNNSTDIQVALNTIADELIAEKQFALTFKGMTDEGYKVKLKKSGFLRQFSGLVYTFDIVAQRQGNMVVVKVDDGDLRNQLASLGVALFIVWPVLITAGYGWMKKGDLRKEVLDKAATLFSSR
;
A
#
# COMPACT_ATOMS: atom_id res chain seq x y z
N MET A 1 -6.57 -10.00 2.13
CA MET A 1 -5.17 -10.19 1.78
C MET A 1 -5.10 -10.19 0.27
N GLY A 2 -4.28 -9.34 -0.32
CA GLY A 2 -4.15 -9.35 -1.77
C GLY A 2 -2.93 -8.55 -2.17
N VAL A 3 -1.90 -9.29 -2.57
CA VAL A 3 -0.88 -8.75 -3.44
C VAL A 3 -1.54 -8.55 -4.79
N GLU A 4 -1.61 -7.32 -5.27
CA GLU A 4 -2.06 -7.03 -6.63
C GLU A 4 -0.86 -6.56 -7.45
N ILE A 5 -0.64 -7.24 -8.57
CA ILE A 5 0.44 -6.94 -9.51
C ILE A 5 -0.20 -6.45 -10.79
N ARG A 6 0.20 -5.28 -11.27
CA ARG A 6 -0.14 -4.82 -12.61
C ARG A 6 1.10 -4.42 -13.38
N THR A 7 1.06 -4.68 -14.67
CA THR A 7 2.12 -4.31 -15.61
C THR A 7 1.61 -3.17 -16.48
N PHE A 8 2.40 -2.12 -16.60
CA PHE A 8 2.13 -0.96 -17.44
C PHE A 8 3.18 -0.87 -18.54
N THR A 9 2.77 -0.51 -19.75
CA THR A 9 3.71 -0.16 -20.81
C THR A 9 4.18 1.28 -20.58
N ASN A 10 5.47 1.48 -20.32
CA ASN A 10 6.04 2.79 -20.05
C ASN A 10 7.49 2.90 -20.56
N ASN A 11 7.73 3.85 -21.46
CA ASN A 11 9.04 4.05 -22.06
C ASN A 11 9.89 5.12 -21.38
N SER A 12 9.32 6.06 -20.61
CA SER A 12 10.01 7.30 -20.23
C SER A 12 9.78 7.83 -18.81
N THR A 13 8.81 7.32 -18.05
CA THR A 13 8.51 7.81 -16.70
C THR A 13 9.48 7.23 -15.68
N ASP A 14 10.13 8.09 -14.91
CA ASP A 14 10.96 7.66 -13.80
C ASP A 14 10.10 7.00 -12.71
N ILE A 15 10.41 5.73 -12.41
CA ILE A 15 9.67 4.91 -11.44
C ILE A 15 9.80 5.50 -10.03
N GLN A 16 10.95 6.07 -9.70
CA GLN A 16 11.17 6.67 -8.38
C GLN A 16 10.28 7.89 -8.19
N VAL A 17 10.20 8.75 -9.22
CA VAL A 17 9.33 9.92 -9.21
C VAL A 17 7.87 9.50 -9.09
N ALA A 18 7.42 8.54 -9.89
CA ALA A 18 6.03 8.06 -9.85
C ALA A 18 5.67 7.47 -8.48
N LEU A 19 6.52 6.62 -7.90
CA LEU A 19 6.25 6.01 -6.59
C LEU A 19 6.34 7.02 -5.45
N ASN A 20 7.23 8.01 -5.53
CA ASN A 20 7.30 9.08 -4.54
C ASN A 20 6.04 9.94 -4.58
N THR A 21 5.52 10.30 -5.75
CA THR A 21 4.25 11.04 -5.89
C THR A 21 3.09 10.28 -5.24
N ILE A 22 2.97 8.98 -5.51
CA ILE A 22 1.95 8.13 -4.90
C ILE A 22 2.12 8.08 -3.37
N ALA A 23 3.36 7.99 -2.89
CA ALA A 23 3.66 7.93 -1.46
C ALA A 23 3.31 9.24 -0.75
N ASP A 24 3.67 10.38 -1.33
CA ASP A 24 3.42 11.71 -0.76
C ASP A 24 1.92 11.98 -0.61
N GLU A 25 1.11 11.55 -1.58
CA GLU A 25 -0.35 11.63 -1.50
C GLU A 25 -0.93 10.74 -0.38
N LEU A 26 -0.46 9.50 -0.27
CA LEU A 26 -0.90 8.60 0.81
C LEU A 26 -0.53 9.14 2.19
N ILE A 27 0.61 9.82 2.30
CA ILE A 27 1.05 10.49 3.53
C ILE A 27 0.15 11.70 3.83
N ALA A 28 -0.08 12.57 2.84
CA ALA A 28 -0.82 13.80 3.00
C ALA A 28 -2.33 13.58 3.26
N GLU A 29 -2.95 12.66 2.51
CA GLU A 29 -4.41 12.52 2.49
C GLU A 29 -4.93 11.38 3.38
N LYS A 30 -4.11 10.33 3.59
CA LYS A 30 -4.58 9.08 4.22
C LYS A 30 -3.86 8.76 5.54
N GLN A 31 -3.11 9.71 6.09
CA GLN A 31 -2.39 9.63 7.37
C GLN A 31 -1.38 8.46 7.43
N PHE A 32 -0.77 8.12 6.30
CA PHE A 32 0.37 7.23 6.30
C PHE A 32 1.64 7.97 6.72
N ALA A 33 2.57 7.22 7.28
CA ALA A 33 3.93 7.66 7.56
C ALA A 33 4.88 6.82 6.71
N LEU A 34 5.87 7.48 6.12
CA LEU A 34 6.92 6.80 5.38
C LEU A 34 7.80 5.99 6.35
N THR A 35 7.93 4.69 6.08
CA THR A 35 8.77 3.77 6.86
C THR A 35 10.03 3.39 6.10
N PHE A 36 9.94 3.26 4.78
CA PHE A 36 11.06 2.95 3.91
C PHE A 36 10.81 3.50 2.51
N LYS A 37 11.85 4.03 1.87
CA LYS A 37 11.91 4.24 0.43
C LYS A 37 13.32 3.94 -0.05
N GLY A 38 13.46 3.25 -1.19
CA GLY A 38 14.77 2.98 -1.77
C GLY A 38 14.76 1.87 -2.80
N MET A 39 15.91 1.72 -3.47
CA MET A 39 16.13 0.62 -4.41
C MET A 39 16.35 -0.69 -3.63
N THR A 40 15.74 -1.76 -4.10
CA THR A 40 15.86 -3.13 -3.59
C THR A 40 16.10 -4.09 -4.75
N ASP A 41 16.40 -5.36 -4.45
CA ASP A 41 16.60 -6.39 -5.47
C ASP A 41 15.34 -6.61 -6.35
N GLU A 42 14.16 -6.31 -5.81
CA GLU A 42 12.87 -6.38 -6.53
C GLU A 42 12.53 -5.09 -7.31
N GLY A 43 13.36 -4.04 -7.22
CA GLY A 43 13.10 -2.72 -7.82
C GLY A 43 12.97 -1.61 -6.79
N TYR A 44 12.39 -0.47 -7.19
CA TYR A 44 12.19 0.66 -6.28
C TYR A 44 10.99 0.37 -5.37
N LYS A 45 11.23 0.42 -4.05
CA LYS A 45 10.25 0.06 -3.04
C LYS A 45 9.94 1.24 -2.13
N VAL A 46 8.65 1.42 -1.85
CA VAL A 46 8.13 2.32 -0.83
C VAL A 46 7.30 1.52 0.17
N LYS A 47 7.59 1.68 1.47
CA LYS A 47 6.80 1.10 2.56
C LYS A 47 6.20 2.22 3.41
N LEU A 48 4.90 2.18 3.54
CA LEU A 48 4.11 3.13 4.31
C LEU A 48 3.51 2.41 5.51
N LYS A 49 3.41 3.10 6.64
CA LYS A 49 2.74 2.61 7.85
C LYS A 49 1.64 3.57 8.21
N LYS A 50 0.43 3.08 8.47
CA LYS A 50 -0.65 3.99 8.88
C LYS A 50 -0.41 4.51 10.30
N SER A 51 -0.27 5.83 10.43
CA SER A 51 -0.02 6.48 11.72
C SER A 51 -1.28 6.44 12.58
N GLY A 52 -1.14 6.17 13.88
CA GLY A 52 -2.26 6.22 14.84
C GLY A 52 -3.30 5.12 14.72
N PHE A 53 -3.17 4.18 13.78
CA PHE A 53 -4.20 3.19 13.47
C PHE A 53 -4.69 2.41 14.70
N LEU A 54 -3.77 1.97 15.57
CA LEU A 54 -4.10 1.17 16.75
C LEU A 54 -3.16 1.46 17.92
N ARG A 55 -2.97 2.74 18.31
CA ARG A 55 -2.27 3.06 19.57
C ARG A 55 -2.90 2.37 20.80
N GLN A 56 -4.15 1.91 20.70
CA GLN A 56 -4.86 1.15 21.74
C GLN A 56 -4.65 -0.37 21.68
N PHE A 57 -4.27 -0.95 20.54
CA PHE A 57 -3.93 -2.37 20.44
C PHE A 57 -2.43 -2.49 20.19
N SER A 58 -1.67 -2.42 21.28
CA SER A 58 -0.21 -2.58 21.33
C SER A 58 0.25 -3.78 20.48
N GLY A 59 0.64 -3.53 19.23
CA GLY A 59 1.19 -4.55 18.33
C GLY A 59 0.63 -4.57 16.91
N LEU A 60 -0.53 -3.98 16.63
CA LEU A 60 -1.11 -4.02 15.28
C LEU A 60 -0.62 -2.88 14.42
N VAL A 61 0.03 -3.22 13.32
CA VAL A 61 0.65 -2.26 12.41
C VAL A 61 0.17 -2.53 11.00
N TYR A 62 -0.66 -1.62 10.48
CA TYR A 62 -1.00 -1.65 9.06
C TYR A 62 0.17 -1.08 8.26
N THR A 63 0.83 -1.96 7.49
CA THR A 63 1.84 -1.60 6.50
C THR A 63 1.25 -1.63 5.10
N PHE A 64 1.77 -0.80 4.21
CA PHE A 64 1.37 -0.74 2.82
C PHE A 64 2.64 -0.65 1.99
N ASP A 65 2.92 -1.71 1.24
CA ASP A 65 4.15 -1.90 0.50
C ASP A 65 3.86 -1.74 -1.00
N ILE A 66 4.56 -0.80 -1.65
CA ILE A 66 4.50 -0.57 -3.09
C ILE A 66 5.88 -0.85 -3.65
N VAL A 67 5.98 -1.75 -4.62
CA VAL A 67 7.23 -2.07 -5.33
C VAL A 67 7.00 -1.85 -6.80
N ALA A 68 7.93 -1.18 -7.47
CA ALA A 68 7.89 -1.05 -8.91
C ALA A 68 9.24 -1.40 -9.54
N GLN A 69 9.17 -2.20 -10.60
CA GLN A 69 10.32 -2.72 -11.31
C GLN A 69 10.19 -2.43 -12.80
N ARG A 70 11.27 -1.95 -13.43
CA ARG A 70 11.35 -1.81 -14.89
C ARG A 70 11.84 -3.11 -15.51
N GLN A 71 11.15 -3.57 -16.55
CA GLN A 71 11.56 -4.67 -17.42
C GLN A 71 11.42 -4.22 -18.87
N GLY A 72 12.49 -3.63 -19.43
CA GLY A 72 12.46 -3.04 -20.77
C GLY A 72 11.49 -1.85 -20.86
N ASN A 73 10.49 -1.97 -21.74
CA ASN A 73 9.40 -1.01 -21.92
C ASN A 73 8.23 -1.22 -20.96
N MET A 74 8.31 -2.19 -20.05
CA MET A 74 7.26 -2.50 -19.09
C MET A 74 7.68 -2.07 -17.69
N VAL A 75 6.71 -1.61 -16.91
CA VAL A 75 6.84 -1.32 -15.48
C VAL A 75 5.87 -2.22 -14.75
N VAL A 76 6.39 -3.11 -13.92
CA VAL A 76 5.61 -3.98 -13.05
C VAL A 76 5.46 -3.28 -11.71
N VAL A 77 4.24 -3.00 -11.30
CA VAL A 77 3.90 -2.43 -9.99
C VAL A 77 3.19 -3.49 -9.16
N LYS A 78 3.75 -3.76 -7.99
CA LYS A 78 3.22 -4.68 -6.98
C LYS A 78 2.79 -3.87 -5.77
N VAL A 79 1.55 -4.04 -5.36
CA VAL A 79 0.98 -3.40 -4.17
C VAL A 79 0.56 -4.47 -3.19
N ASP A 80 1.03 -4.37 -1.96
CA ASP A 80 0.74 -5.29 -0.87
C ASP A 80 0.19 -4.50 0.34
N ASP A 81 -1.03 -4.83 0.74
CA ASP A 81 -1.65 -4.34 1.95
C ASP A 81 -1.33 -5.29 3.10
N GLY A 82 -0.36 -4.90 3.93
CA GLY A 82 0.12 -5.65 5.08
C GLY A 82 -1.01 -6.33 5.84
N ASP A 83 -0.78 -7.62 6.12
CA ASP A 83 -1.84 -8.53 6.50
C ASP A 83 -2.30 -8.33 7.95
N LEU A 84 -3.25 -7.42 8.10
CA LEU A 84 -3.80 -7.10 9.41
C LEU A 84 -4.56 -8.29 10.02
N ARG A 85 -5.15 -9.15 9.19
CA ARG A 85 -5.94 -10.29 9.64
C ARG A 85 -5.03 -11.39 10.20
N ASN A 86 -3.91 -11.68 9.55
CA ASN A 86 -2.93 -12.60 10.09
C ASN A 86 -2.20 -12.02 11.30
N GLN A 87 -1.95 -10.70 11.35
CA GLN A 87 -1.44 -10.07 12.57
C GLN A 87 -2.43 -10.22 13.73
N LEU A 88 -3.72 -9.97 13.51
CA LEU A 88 -4.78 -10.15 14.51
C LEU A 88 -4.87 -11.60 15.02
N ALA A 89 -4.82 -12.57 14.10
CA ALA A 89 -4.81 -13.99 14.45
C ALA A 89 -3.55 -14.39 15.23
N SER A 90 -2.37 -13.87 14.84
CA SER A 90 -1.10 -14.14 15.52
C SER A 90 -1.02 -13.54 16.93
N LEU A 91 -1.72 -12.44 17.17
CA LEU A 91 -1.82 -11.80 18.48
C LEU A 91 -2.89 -12.44 19.38
N GLY A 92 -3.53 -13.52 18.94
CA GLY A 92 -4.60 -14.20 19.70
C GLY A 92 -5.84 -13.32 19.91
N VAL A 93 -5.97 -12.22 19.17
CA VAL A 93 -7.09 -11.29 19.34
C VAL A 93 -8.29 -11.84 18.59
N ALA A 94 -9.35 -12.10 19.35
CA ALA A 94 -10.65 -12.48 18.85
C ALA A 94 -11.13 -11.52 17.73
N LEU A 95 -11.15 -12.01 16.49
CA LEU A 95 -11.60 -11.29 15.29
C LEU A 95 -12.96 -10.61 15.49
N PHE A 96 -13.86 -11.19 16.29
CA PHE A 96 -15.19 -10.66 16.57
C PHE A 96 -15.23 -9.40 17.46
N ILE A 97 -14.20 -9.14 18.28
CA ILE A 97 -14.11 -7.94 19.14
C ILE A 97 -13.49 -6.77 18.36
N VAL A 98 -12.53 -7.08 17.49
CA VAL A 98 -11.82 -6.06 16.72
C VAL A 98 -12.61 -5.63 15.48
N TRP A 99 -13.41 -6.53 14.90
CA TRP A 99 -14.19 -6.23 13.70
C TRP A 99 -15.13 -5.02 13.83
N PRO A 100 -15.91 -4.85 14.92
CA PRO A 100 -16.69 -3.64 15.14
C PRO A 100 -15.83 -2.39 15.23
N VAL A 101 -14.73 -2.42 15.98
CA VAL A 101 -13.81 -1.26 16.14
C VAL A 101 -13.19 -0.86 14.81
N LEU A 102 -12.82 -1.82 13.97
CA LEU A 102 -12.35 -1.56 12.62
C LEU A 102 -13.43 -0.85 11.79
N ILE A 103 -14.68 -1.32 11.84
CA ILE A 103 -15.81 -0.67 11.16
C ILE A 103 -16.04 0.76 11.69
N THR A 104 -16.09 0.95 13.02
CA THR A 104 -16.40 2.24 13.66
C THR A 104 -15.27 3.26 13.51
N ALA A 105 -14.01 2.82 13.40
CA ALA A 105 -12.86 3.68 13.07
C ALA A 105 -12.83 4.13 11.60
N GLY A 106 -13.90 3.93 10.84
CA GLY A 106 -14.04 4.38 9.45
C GLY A 106 -13.46 3.41 8.41
N TYR A 107 -13.16 2.15 8.75
CA TYR A 107 -12.63 1.18 7.78
C TYR A 107 -13.71 0.49 6.95
N GLY A 108 -14.46 1.29 6.17
CA GLY A 108 -15.10 0.79 4.96
C GLY A 108 -14.10 0.21 3.94
N TRP A 109 -12.81 0.55 4.06
CA TRP A 109 -11.73 0.19 3.13
C TRP A 109 -11.16 -1.23 3.29
N MET A 110 -11.47 -1.95 4.38
CA MET A 110 -11.11 -3.38 4.47
C MET A 110 -12.06 -4.28 3.68
N LYS A 111 -13.28 -3.82 3.38
CA LYS A 111 -14.27 -4.64 2.66
C LYS A 111 -14.02 -4.72 1.15
N LYS A 112 -13.19 -3.86 0.57
CA LYS A 112 -12.94 -3.80 -0.87
C LYS A 112 -11.53 -3.30 -1.07
N GLY A 113 -10.73 -3.90 -1.95
CA GLY A 113 -9.37 -3.46 -2.28
C GLY A 113 -9.29 -2.09 -2.96
N ASP A 114 -10.03 -1.09 -2.47
CA ASP A 114 -10.20 0.24 -3.07
C ASP A 114 -8.91 1.04 -3.00
N LEU A 115 -8.12 0.93 -1.91
CA LEU A 115 -6.79 1.57 -1.81
C LEU A 115 -5.77 0.98 -2.80
N ARG A 116 -5.79 -0.35 -2.99
CA ARG A 116 -4.94 -0.99 -4.00
C ARG A 116 -5.35 -0.56 -5.40
N LYS A 117 -6.66 -0.55 -5.68
CA LYS A 117 -7.19 -0.06 -6.96
C LYS A 117 -6.85 1.41 -7.20
N GLU A 118 -7.02 2.29 -6.22
CA GLU A 118 -6.70 3.72 -6.30
C GLU A 118 -5.22 3.93 -6.61
N VAL A 119 -4.32 3.21 -5.93
CA VAL A 119 -2.87 3.24 -6.20
C VAL A 119 -2.55 2.72 -7.60
N LEU A 120 -3.20 1.64 -8.03
CA LEU A 120 -2.97 1.04 -9.34
C LEU A 120 -3.55 1.87 -10.49
N ASP A 121 -4.68 2.55 -10.28
CA ASP A 121 -5.29 3.46 -11.24
C ASP A 121 -4.48 4.77 -11.34
N LYS A 122 -3.92 5.24 -10.21
CA LYS A 122 -2.96 6.35 -10.21
C LYS A 122 -1.66 5.96 -10.92
N ALA A 123 -1.13 4.78 -10.64
CA ALA A 123 0.01 4.23 -11.36
C ALA A 123 -0.29 4.11 -12.86
N ALA A 124 -1.49 3.64 -13.24
CA ALA A 124 -1.92 3.61 -14.63
C ALA A 124 -1.90 5.01 -15.26
N THR A 125 -2.37 6.03 -14.54
CA THR A 125 -2.36 7.42 -15.02
C THR A 125 -0.93 7.94 -15.21
N LEU A 126 -0.04 7.72 -14.23
CA LEU A 126 1.34 8.19 -14.25
C LEU A 126 2.22 7.43 -15.28
N PHE A 127 1.93 6.15 -15.51
CA PHE A 127 2.69 5.30 -16.41
C PHE A 127 2.11 5.23 -17.83
N SER A 128 0.83 5.54 -18.05
CA SER A 128 0.19 5.51 -19.37
C SER A 128 -0.02 6.91 -19.98
N SER A 129 0.13 7.99 -19.20
CA SER A 129 0.07 9.35 -19.72
C SER A 129 1.41 9.74 -20.35
N ARG A 130 1.76 9.16 -21.51
CA ARG A 130 2.66 9.70 -22.55
C ARG A 130 2.80 8.75 -23.73
#